data_AF-A0A853P2S9-F1
#
_entry.id   AF-A0A853P2S9-F1
#
_cell.length_a   1.000
_cell.length_b   1.000
_cell.length_c   1.000
_cell.angle_alpha   90.00
_cell.angle_beta   90.00
_cell.angle_gamma   90.00
#
_symmetry.space_group_name_H-M   'P 1'
#
loop_
_entity.id
_entity.type
_entity.pdbx_description
1 polymer ?
#
loop_
_entity_poly.entity_id
_entity_poly.type
_entity_poly.pdbx_seq_one_letter_code
_entity_poly.pdbx_strand_id
1 'polypeptide(L)'
;MSIESDFFRKKRFIFSSLEEFGFIKSDQEYIYCQTFMDNDFKAIITISLDGKIAGKVIDSALEEEYLPLRAANYNGSFVGEVRSAYMAILGDISDSCCKDLLFTKDQSNRLAEKIAKTFEESVDYPFAKHPQYVSYRVSGKWYALLFPLKMGKLENVPAQLSEDEVEVLNIKVNPQDMEILLQKEGIYPSYHMSKKTWVSIVLDNTLSDIEIFKLVSDSRKLVSHNKKSNSEPEFWIIPANPKFYDIDKEFAEHQLIDWTQKGKIAVGDYVFIYITAPIRALRYVCQVIERDLKTSTYLGARDVKAYMRLKLIRQFEDSTYPVAFLAEHGVKTVRGPRRMTKELRQVMAKTILE
;
A
#
# COMPACT_ATOMS: atom_id res chain seq x y z
N MET A 1 -3.02 -28.49 -16.91
CA MET A 1 -2.23 -28.66 -15.66
C MET A 1 -2.62 -30.00 -15.04
N SER A 2 -1.69 -30.68 -14.37
CA SER A 2 -2.01 -31.89 -13.60
C SER A 2 -2.74 -31.52 -12.30
N ILE A 3 -3.34 -32.50 -11.63
CA ILE A 3 -4.03 -32.30 -10.35
C ILE A 3 -3.05 -31.76 -9.30
N GLU A 4 -1.83 -32.31 -9.28
CA GLU A 4 -0.78 -31.94 -8.32
C GLU A 4 -0.27 -30.53 -8.59
N SER A 5 0.02 -30.21 -9.86
CA SER A 5 0.51 -28.88 -10.24
C SER A 5 -0.50 -27.79 -9.88
N ASP A 6 -1.80 -28.08 -10.01
CA ASP A 6 -2.85 -27.14 -9.62
C ASP A 6 -3.00 -27.04 -8.09
N PHE A 7 -2.99 -28.17 -7.39
CA PHE A 7 -3.09 -28.23 -5.92
C PHE A 7 -1.95 -27.47 -5.22
N PHE A 8 -0.72 -27.62 -5.73
CA PHE A 8 0.47 -26.99 -5.16
C PHE A 8 0.83 -25.65 -5.80
N ARG A 9 -0.04 -25.08 -6.66
CA ARG A 9 0.25 -23.85 -7.44
C ARG A 9 0.66 -22.63 -6.59
N LYS A 10 0.23 -22.55 -5.33
CA LYS A 10 0.59 -21.50 -4.37
C LYS A 10 1.28 -22.05 -3.12
N LYS A 11 2.00 -23.16 -3.26
CA LYS A 11 2.70 -23.81 -2.16
C LYS A 11 4.19 -23.93 -2.49
N ARG A 12 5.03 -23.85 -1.47
CA ARG A 12 6.47 -24.07 -1.60
C ARG A 12 6.92 -25.16 -0.65
N PHE A 13 7.53 -26.20 -1.19
CA PHE A 13 8.06 -27.31 -0.41
C PHE A 13 9.19 -26.86 0.53
N ILE A 14 9.13 -27.38 1.75
CA ILE A 14 10.16 -27.28 2.78
C ILE A 14 10.94 -28.60 2.72
N PHE A 15 12.02 -28.62 1.95
CA PHE A 15 12.75 -29.86 1.67
C PHE A 15 13.25 -30.60 2.92
N SER A 16 13.54 -29.87 4.01
CA SER A 16 13.97 -30.47 5.27
C SER A 16 12.91 -31.32 5.95
N SER A 17 11.61 -31.12 5.67
CA SER A 17 10.53 -31.90 6.29
C SER A 17 10.04 -33.06 5.41
N LEU A 18 10.51 -33.17 4.16
CA LEU A 18 10.09 -34.24 3.24
C LEU A 18 10.47 -35.63 3.76
N GLU A 19 11.72 -35.79 4.20
CA GLU A 19 12.21 -37.07 4.74
C GLU A 19 11.50 -37.45 6.04
N GLU A 20 11.22 -36.46 6.91
CA GLU A 20 10.47 -36.67 8.16
C GLU A 20 9.02 -37.10 7.91
N PHE A 21 8.39 -36.60 6.84
CA PHE A 21 7.06 -37.02 6.41
C PHE A 21 7.04 -38.45 5.82
N GLY A 22 8.18 -38.94 5.33
CA GLY A 22 8.32 -40.28 4.77
C GLY A 22 8.71 -40.33 3.28
N PHE A 23 9.11 -39.20 2.69
CA PHE A 23 9.74 -39.24 1.37
C PHE A 23 11.13 -39.87 1.46
N ILE A 24 11.46 -40.70 0.47
CA ILE A 24 12.79 -41.26 0.30
C ILE A 24 13.54 -40.43 -0.74
N LYS A 25 14.69 -39.89 -0.34
CA LYS A 25 15.55 -39.13 -1.25
C LYS A 25 16.31 -40.07 -2.18
N SER A 26 16.16 -39.84 -3.48
CA SER A 26 16.97 -40.42 -4.56
C SER A 26 17.95 -39.36 -5.10
N ASP A 27 18.79 -39.71 -6.06
CA ASP A 27 19.83 -38.82 -6.61
C ASP A 27 19.26 -37.53 -7.23
N GLN A 28 18.04 -37.56 -7.75
CA GLN A 28 17.43 -36.44 -8.49
C GLN A 28 16.03 -36.00 -8.00
N GLU A 29 15.44 -36.73 -7.06
CA GLU A 29 14.07 -36.48 -6.60
C GLU A 29 13.79 -37.12 -5.23
N TYR A 30 12.70 -36.68 -4.61
CA TYR A 30 12.11 -37.28 -3.42
C TYR A 30 10.90 -38.10 -3.84
N ILE A 31 10.80 -39.34 -3.37
CA ILE A 31 9.73 -40.27 -3.74
C ILE A 31 8.96 -40.65 -2.49
N TYR A 32 7.63 -40.47 -2.51
CA TYR A 32 6.72 -40.92 -1.49
C TYR A 32 5.73 -41.93 -2.07
N CYS A 33 5.49 -43.00 -1.32
CA CYS A 33 4.57 -44.07 -1.71
C CYS A 33 3.60 -44.34 -0.56
N GLN A 34 2.30 -44.33 -0.84
CA GLN A 34 1.27 -44.65 0.15
C GLN A 34 0.14 -45.45 -0.50
N THR A 35 -0.28 -46.53 0.14
CA THR A 35 -1.50 -47.26 -0.24
C THR A 35 -2.71 -46.60 0.41
N PHE A 36 -3.86 -46.64 -0.27
CA PHE A 36 -5.11 -46.06 0.21
C PHE A 36 -6.31 -46.84 -0.33
N MET A 37 -7.49 -46.59 0.25
CA MET A 37 -8.74 -47.36 0.00
C MET A 37 -8.51 -48.86 0.15
N ASP A 38 -8.25 -49.31 1.39
CA ASP A 38 -8.02 -50.72 1.73
C ASP A 38 -6.92 -51.43 0.93
N ASN A 39 -5.95 -50.66 0.44
CA ASN A 39 -4.84 -51.07 -0.43
C ASN A 39 -5.20 -51.36 -1.89
N ASP A 40 -6.42 -51.02 -2.32
CA ASP A 40 -6.83 -51.12 -3.73
C ASP A 40 -6.02 -50.18 -4.64
N PHE A 41 -5.50 -49.09 -4.08
CA PHE A 41 -4.69 -48.12 -4.82
C PHE A 41 -3.38 -47.77 -4.12
N LYS A 42 -2.39 -47.39 -4.92
CA LYS A 42 -1.09 -46.86 -4.47
C LYS A 42 -0.82 -45.51 -5.11
N ALA A 43 -0.68 -44.48 -4.29
CA ALA A 43 -0.17 -43.18 -4.69
C ALA A 43 1.37 -43.21 -4.73
N ILE A 44 1.95 -42.78 -5.85
CA ILE A 44 3.38 -42.55 -6.03
C ILE A 44 3.57 -41.07 -6.35
N ILE A 45 4.24 -40.34 -5.46
CA ILE A 45 4.42 -38.90 -5.56
C ILE A 45 5.91 -38.61 -5.65
N THR A 46 6.32 -37.86 -6.67
CA THR A 46 7.71 -37.44 -6.84
C THR A 46 7.83 -35.93 -6.77
N ILE A 47 8.89 -35.45 -6.11
CA ILE A 47 9.24 -34.04 -6.03
C ILE A 47 10.68 -33.90 -6.48
N SER A 48 10.91 -33.20 -7.59
CA SER A 48 12.26 -32.93 -8.09
C SER A 48 13.02 -31.94 -7.19
N LEU A 49 14.34 -31.86 -7.36
CA LEU A 49 15.17 -30.90 -6.62
C LEU A 49 14.83 -29.43 -6.91
N ASP A 50 14.22 -29.12 -8.07
CA ASP A 50 13.68 -27.80 -8.40
C ASP A 50 12.24 -27.59 -7.91
N GLY A 51 11.68 -28.53 -7.14
CA GLY A 51 10.39 -28.41 -6.46
C GLY A 51 9.18 -28.70 -7.34
N LYS A 52 9.35 -29.32 -8.51
CA LYS A 52 8.23 -29.76 -9.34
C LYS A 52 7.68 -31.07 -8.81
N ILE A 53 6.37 -31.11 -8.62
CA ILE A 53 5.65 -32.30 -8.17
C ILE A 53 5.05 -33.05 -9.36
N ALA A 54 5.13 -34.37 -9.33
CA ALA A 54 4.39 -35.27 -10.18
C ALA A 54 3.76 -36.39 -9.33
N GLY A 55 2.65 -36.96 -9.82
CA GLY A 55 1.91 -37.97 -9.11
C GLY A 55 1.36 -39.04 -10.05
N LYS A 56 1.35 -40.28 -9.59
CA LYS A 56 0.67 -41.41 -10.22
C LYS A 56 -0.14 -42.16 -9.19
N VAL A 57 -1.29 -42.67 -9.61
CA VAL A 57 -2.09 -43.60 -8.81
C VAL A 57 -2.11 -44.92 -9.56
N ILE A 58 -1.67 -45.99 -8.90
CA ILE A 58 -1.63 -47.34 -9.46
C ILE A 58 -2.79 -48.13 -8.85
N ASP A 59 -3.54 -48.83 -9.68
CA ASP A 59 -4.50 -49.86 -9.27
C ASP A 59 -3.70 -51.11 -8.84
N SER A 60 -3.83 -51.50 -7.57
CA SER A 60 -3.01 -52.58 -7.00
C SER A 60 -3.35 -53.96 -7.57
N ALA A 61 -4.58 -54.17 -8.08
CA ALA A 61 -5.00 -55.45 -8.62
C ALA A 61 -4.50 -55.63 -10.07
N LEU A 62 -4.46 -54.54 -10.83
CA LEU A 62 -4.03 -54.55 -12.23
C LEU A 62 -2.54 -54.21 -12.41
N GLU A 63 -1.91 -53.63 -11.39
CA GLU A 63 -0.54 -53.07 -11.44
C GLU A 63 -0.37 -51.98 -12.52
N GLU A 64 -1.47 -51.31 -12.89
CA GLU A 64 -1.53 -50.29 -13.95
C GLU A 64 -1.90 -48.90 -13.40
N GLU A 65 -1.52 -47.85 -14.13
CA GLU A 65 -1.90 -46.49 -13.76
C GLU A 65 -3.41 -46.28 -13.90
N TYR A 66 -4.04 -45.79 -12.82
CA TYR A 66 -5.46 -45.47 -12.78
C TYR A 66 -5.76 -44.16 -13.51
N LEU A 67 -5.72 -44.21 -14.84
CA LEU A 67 -6.01 -43.11 -15.75
C LEU A 67 -7.36 -42.40 -15.52
N PRO A 68 -8.46 -43.08 -15.10
CA PRO A 68 -9.74 -42.42 -14.84
C PRO A 68 -9.67 -41.27 -13.84
N LEU A 69 -8.69 -41.27 -12.92
CA LEU A 69 -8.41 -40.15 -12.02
C LEU A 69 -8.27 -38.81 -12.77
N ARG A 70 -7.62 -38.85 -13.95
CA ARG A 70 -7.24 -37.69 -14.77
C ARG A 70 -8.32 -37.25 -15.76
N ALA A 71 -9.34 -38.08 -15.98
CA ALA A 71 -10.39 -37.77 -16.94
C ALA A 71 -11.35 -36.71 -16.35
N ALA A 72 -11.26 -35.48 -16.87
CA ALA A 72 -12.07 -34.34 -16.42
C ALA A 72 -13.59 -34.57 -16.54
N ASN A 73 -14.02 -35.48 -17.43
CA ASN A 73 -15.42 -35.79 -17.71
C ASN A 73 -15.95 -37.02 -16.96
N TYR A 74 -15.11 -37.69 -16.16
CA TYR A 74 -15.53 -38.87 -15.38
C TYR A 74 -16.01 -38.46 -13.99
N ASN A 75 -17.33 -38.46 -13.83
CA ASN A 75 -18.05 -38.09 -12.60
C ASN A 75 -18.75 -39.29 -11.93
N GLY A 76 -18.28 -40.51 -12.17
CA GLY A 76 -18.76 -41.69 -11.43
C GLY A 76 -18.44 -41.56 -9.95
N SER A 77 -19.34 -42.00 -9.06
CA SER A 77 -19.18 -41.90 -7.60
C SER A 77 -17.85 -42.47 -7.13
N PHE A 78 -17.47 -43.64 -7.64
CA PHE A 78 -16.22 -44.32 -7.30
C PHE A 78 -14.97 -43.51 -7.71
N VAL A 79 -14.92 -42.96 -8.94
CA VAL A 79 -13.79 -42.11 -9.36
C VAL A 79 -13.70 -40.86 -8.49
N GLY A 80 -14.84 -40.32 -8.07
CA GLY A 80 -14.92 -39.21 -7.12
C GLY A 80 -14.33 -39.56 -5.75
N GLU A 81 -14.59 -40.76 -5.23
CA GLU A 81 -14.03 -41.28 -3.98
C GLU A 81 -12.51 -41.45 -4.09
N VAL A 82 -12.03 -42.12 -5.14
CA VAL A 82 -10.58 -42.30 -5.40
C VAL A 82 -9.88 -40.94 -5.50
N ARG A 83 -10.48 -39.98 -6.23
CA ARG A 83 -9.93 -38.62 -6.36
C ARG A 83 -9.91 -37.89 -5.02
N SER A 84 -10.95 -38.02 -4.21
CA SER A 84 -11.03 -37.37 -2.90
C SER A 84 -9.98 -37.95 -1.94
N ALA A 85 -9.81 -39.27 -1.92
CA ALA A 85 -8.80 -39.93 -1.11
C ALA A 85 -7.37 -39.56 -1.57
N TYR A 86 -7.13 -39.49 -2.87
CA TYR A 86 -5.84 -39.02 -3.39
C TYR A 86 -5.56 -37.56 -3.02
N MET A 87 -6.57 -36.68 -3.10
CA MET A 87 -6.44 -35.27 -2.69
C MET A 87 -6.19 -35.12 -1.19
N ALA A 88 -6.69 -36.03 -0.34
CA ALA A 88 -6.38 -36.05 1.08
C ALA A 88 -4.88 -36.31 1.32
N ILE A 89 -4.27 -37.25 0.58
CA ILE A 89 -2.82 -37.49 0.65
C ILE A 89 -2.02 -36.23 0.24
N LEU A 90 -2.45 -35.55 -0.83
CA LEU A 90 -1.83 -34.28 -1.22
C LEU A 90 -2.00 -33.20 -0.15
N GLY A 91 -3.14 -33.19 0.55
CA GLY A 91 -3.41 -32.35 1.71
C GLY A 91 -2.44 -32.59 2.86
N ASP A 92 -2.24 -33.85 3.26
CA ASP A 92 -1.32 -34.21 4.34
C ASP A 92 0.13 -33.79 4.03
N ILE A 93 0.56 -33.98 2.77
CA ILE A 93 1.86 -33.53 2.28
C ILE A 93 1.96 -32.00 2.33
N SER A 94 0.92 -31.31 1.87
CA SER A 94 0.86 -29.85 1.92
C SER A 94 1.01 -29.33 3.34
N ASP A 95 0.24 -29.88 4.28
CA ASP A 95 0.15 -29.36 5.64
C ASP A 95 1.46 -29.59 6.41
N SER A 96 2.15 -30.68 6.09
CA SER A 96 3.41 -31.05 6.76
C SER A 96 4.65 -30.50 6.06
N CYS A 97 4.62 -30.36 4.73
CA CYS A 97 5.82 -30.13 3.93
C CYS A 97 5.79 -28.86 3.10
N CYS A 98 4.77 -28.00 3.21
CA CYS A 98 4.69 -26.77 2.44
C CYS A 98 4.48 -25.54 3.30
N LYS A 99 4.98 -24.41 2.78
CA LYS A 99 4.50 -23.08 3.17
C LYS A 99 3.58 -22.52 2.08
N ASP A 100 2.55 -21.82 2.50
CA ASP A 100 1.68 -21.10 1.56
C ASP A 100 2.40 -19.86 1.02
N LEU A 101 2.19 -19.62 -0.27
CA LEU A 101 2.67 -18.45 -1.00
C LEU A 101 1.50 -17.51 -1.28
N LEU A 102 1.79 -16.21 -1.30
CA LEU A 102 0.80 -15.20 -1.68
C LEU A 102 0.44 -15.31 -3.17
N PHE A 103 1.46 -15.58 -3.97
CA PHE A 103 1.42 -15.53 -5.43
C PHE A 103 1.87 -16.85 -6.05
N THR A 104 1.56 -17.02 -7.33
CA THR A 104 1.93 -18.19 -8.13
C THR A 104 3.29 -18.04 -8.81
N LYS A 105 3.72 -16.80 -9.13
CA LYS A 105 5.04 -16.57 -9.74
C LYS A 105 6.11 -16.36 -8.67
N ASP A 106 7.29 -16.91 -8.90
CA ASP A 106 8.40 -16.78 -7.95
C ASP A 106 8.85 -15.33 -7.77
N GLN A 107 8.90 -14.54 -8.85
CA GLN A 107 9.28 -13.13 -8.78
C GLN A 107 8.33 -12.32 -7.89
N SER A 108 7.02 -12.56 -7.99
CA SER A 108 6.01 -11.93 -7.12
C SER A 108 6.23 -12.26 -5.65
N ASN A 109 6.54 -13.52 -5.33
CA ASN A 109 6.81 -13.93 -3.95
C ASN A 109 8.14 -13.36 -3.42
N ARG A 110 9.21 -13.34 -4.23
CA ARG A 110 10.49 -12.70 -3.84
C ARG A 110 10.31 -11.21 -3.58
N LEU A 111 9.52 -10.53 -4.41
CA LEU A 111 9.18 -9.12 -4.22
C LEU A 111 8.38 -8.90 -2.92
N ALA A 112 7.38 -9.74 -2.66
CA ALA A 112 6.56 -9.66 -1.45
C ALA A 112 7.39 -9.86 -0.18
N GLU A 113 8.25 -10.90 -0.15
CA GLU A 113 9.19 -11.15 0.95
C GLU A 113 10.14 -9.95 1.13
N LYS A 114 10.64 -9.36 0.03
CA LYS A 114 11.53 -8.19 0.09
C LYS A 114 10.82 -6.95 0.64
N ILE A 115 9.58 -6.70 0.25
CA ILE A 115 8.75 -5.59 0.77
C ILE A 115 8.53 -5.76 2.27
N ALA A 116 8.06 -6.94 2.69
CA ALA A 116 7.78 -7.25 4.10
C ALA A 116 9.05 -7.06 4.96
N LYS A 117 10.20 -7.56 4.49
CA LYS A 117 11.48 -7.42 5.21
C LYS A 117 12.02 -5.99 5.25
N THR A 118 11.76 -5.18 4.23
CA THR A 118 12.39 -3.84 4.10
C THR A 118 11.53 -2.73 4.68
N PHE A 119 10.20 -2.83 4.59
CA PHE A 119 9.29 -1.79 5.05
C PHE A 119 8.49 -2.18 6.30
N GLU A 120 8.56 -3.45 6.73
CA GLU A 120 7.81 -3.98 7.88
C GLU A 120 6.29 -3.71 7.77
N GLU A 121 5.80 -3.65 6.53
CA GLU A 121 4.40 -3.36 6.19
C GLU A 121 3.66 -4.66 5.86
N SER A 122 2.46 -4.81 6.42
CA SER A 122 1.59 -5.94 6.14
C SER A 122 0.88 -5.80 4.80
N VAL A 123 0.59 -6.93 4.16
CA VAL A 123 -0.30 -7.00 3.00
C VAL A 123 -1.73 -6.58 3.37
N ASP A 124 -2.42 -5.96 2.42
CA ASP A 124 -3.83 -5.57 2.52
C ASP A 124 -4.64 -6.18 1.37
N TYR A 125 -5.88 -6.60 1.65
CA TYR A 125 -6.78 -7.23 0.70
C TYR A 125 -7.99 -6.32 0.44
N PRO A 126 -7.86 -5.33 -0.48
CA PRO A 126 -8.85 -4.27 -0.62
C PRO A 126 -10.17 -4.73 -1.26
N PHE A 127 -10.20 -5.89 -1.91
CA PHE A 127 -11.34 -6.34 -2.72
C PHE A 127 -11.86 -7.70 -2.26
N ALA A 128 -12.96 -7.71 -1.51
CA ALA A 128 -13.58 -8.96 -1.02
C ALA A 128 -13.96 -9.95 -2.14
N LYS A 129 -14.38 -9.44 -3.31
CA LYS A 129 -14.71 -10.26 -4.49
C LYS A 129 -13.48 -10.78 -5.25
N HIS A 130 -12.31 -10.24 -4.96
CA HIS A 130 -11.06 -10.58 -5.61
C HIS A 130 -9.94 -10.79 -4.58
N PRO A 131 -10.02 -11.88 -3.77
CA PRO A 131 -9.05 -12.16 -2.72
C PRO A 131 -7.61 -12.35 -3.23
N GLN A 132 -7.44 -12.57 -4.54
CA GLN A 132 -6.14 -12.65 -5.20
C GLN A 132 -5.48 -11.28 -5.46
N TYR A 133 -6.18 -10.18 -5.19
CA TYR A 133 -5.63 -8.83 -5.32
C TYR A 133 -5.04 -8.41 -3.98
N VAL A 134 -3.73 -8.16 -3.99
CA VAL A 134 -2.95 -7.81 -2.81
C VAL A 134 -2.42 -6.40 -2.99
N SER A 135 -2.63 -5.54 -2.00
CA SER A 135 -2.10 -4.17 -2.04
C SER A 135 -1.14 -3.91 -0.88
N TYR A 136 -0.26 -2.94 -1.09
CA TYR A 136 0.60 -2.40 -0.05
C TYR A 136 0.34 -0.91 0.14
N ARG A 137 0.32 -0.48 1.41
CA ARG A 137 -0.01 0.88 1.81
C ARG A 137 1.05 1.47 2.72
N VAL A 138 1.30 2.76 2.53
CA VAL A 138 2.04 3.59 3.47
C VAL A 138 1.13 4.73 3.91
N SER A 139 0.95 4.90 5.23
CA SER A 139 0.02 5.91 5.79
C SER A 139 -1.40 5.84 5.17
N GLY A 140 -1.93 4.63 4.96
CA GLY A 140 -3.29 4.41 4.43
C GLY A 140 -3.47 4.64 2.93
N LYS A 141 -2.42 4.94 2.17
CA LYS A 141 -2.46 5.15 0.72
C LYS A 141 -1.74 4.03 -0.03
N TRP A 142 -2.31 3.55 -1.13
CA TRP A 142 -1.67 2.55 -1.99
C TRP A 142 -0.41 3.08 -2.67
N TYR A 143 0.64 2.27 -2.65
CA TYR A 143 1.82 2.46 -3.48
C TYR A 143 2.12 1.26 -4.38
N ALA A 144 1.59 0.08 -4.05
CA ALA A 144 1.69 -1.11 -4.89
C ALA A 144 0.38 -1.91 -4.84
N LEU A 145 -0.02 -2.49 -5.98
CA LEU A 145 -1.16 -3.40 -6.09
C LEU A 145 -0.76 -4.55 -7.04
N LEU A 146 -0.80 -5.79 -6.54
CA LEU A 146 -0.44 -6.99 -7.26
C LEU A 146 -1.67 -7.86 -7.48
N PHE A 147 -1.83 -8.40 -8.69
CA PHE A 147 -2.96 -9.24 -9.05
C PHE A 147 -2.66 -10.09 -10.31
N PRO A 148 -3.34 -11.24 -10.49
CA PRO A 148 -3.25 -12.00 -11.72
C PRO A 148 -4.05 -11.33 -12.84
N LEU A 149 -3.54 -11.42 -14.07
CA LEU A 149 -4.09 -10.82 -15.26
C LEU A 149 -3.81 -11.70 -16.48
N LYS A 150 -4.74 -11.71 -17.46
CA LYS A 150 -4.42 -12.19 -18.81
C LYS A 150 -3.67 -11.10 -19.57
N MET A 151 -2.54 -11.44 -20.18
CA MET A 151 -1.68 -10.50 -20.89
C MET A 151 -2.44 -9.63 -21.92
N GLY A 152 -3.43 -10.19 -22.63
CA GLY A 152 -4.25 -9.45 -23.60
C GLY A 152 -5.10 -8.31 -23.03
N LYS A 153 -5.17 -8.15 -21.71
CA LYS A 153 -5.80 -6.98 -21.07
C LYS A 153 -4.88 -5.76 -20.99
N LEU A 154 -3.58 -5.95 -21.20
CA LEU A 154 -2.61 -4.86 -21.31
C LEU A 154 -2.56 -4.35 -22.76
N GLU A 155 -2.17 -3.09 -22.92
CA GLU A 155 -2.04 -2.48 -24.24
C GLU A 155 -0.76 -2.93 -24.93
N ASN A 156 -0.78 -2.99 -26.26
CA ASN A 156 0.37 -3.31 -27.11
C ASN A 156 1.00 -4.69 -26.84
N VAL A 157 0.20 -5.64 -26.37
CA VAL A 157 0.62 -7.03 -26.21
C VAL A 157 0.42 -7.80 -27.53
N PRO A 158 1.42 -8.58 -27.98
CA PRO A 158 1.27 -9.43 -29.15
C PRO A 158 0.13 -10.45 -28.99
N ALA A 159 -0.66 -10.69 -30.04
CA ALA A 159 -1.83 -11.56 -29.99
C ALA A 159 -1.50 -12.98 -29.48
N GLN A 160 -0.31 -13.49 -29.79
CA GLN A 160 0.14 -14.81 -29.35
C GLN A 160 0.30 -14.94 -27.82
N LEU A 161 0.50 -13.83 -27.10
CA LEU A 161 0.63 -13.82 -25.64
C LEU A 161 -0.69 -13.49 -24.95
N SER A 162 -1.78 -13.20 -25.68
CA SER A 162 -3.01 -12.64 -25.13
C SER A 162 -3.63 -13.50 -24.01
N GLU A 163 -3.55 -14.82 -24.14
CA GLU A 163 -4.14 -15.78 -23.20
C GLU A 163 -3.23 -16.13 -22.01
N ASP A 164 -1.98 -15.65 -22.01
CA ASP A 164 -1.02 -15.97 -20.96
C ASP A 164 -1.44 -15.36 -19.62
N GLU A 165 -1.48 -16.20 -18.59
CA GLU A 165 -1.71 -15.77 -17.21
C GLU A 165 -0.41 -15.26 -16.58
N VAL A 166 -0.41 -13.97 -16.27
CA VAL A 166 0.69 -13.27 -15.61
C VAL A 166 0.24 -12.68 -14.29
N GLU A 167 1.21 -12.31 -13.46
CA GLU A 167 0.97 -11.48 -12.29
C GLU A 167 1.53 -10.09 -12.57
N VAL A 168 0.72 -9.08 -12.31
CA VAL A 168 1.02 -7.69 -12.63
C VAL A 168 1.13 -6.89 -11.34
N LEU A 169 2.17 -6.06 -11.27
CA LEU A 169 2.38 -5.07 -10.24
C LEU A 169 2.02 -3.68 -10.79
N ASN A 170 0.97 -3.08 -10.23
CA ASN A 170 0.69 -1.66 -10.40
C ASN A 170 1.46 -0.84 -9.38
N ILE A 171 2.18 0.18 -9.85
CA ILE A 171 2.88 1.15 -9.00
C ILE A 171 2.62 2.58 -9.47
N LYS A 172 2.65 3.50 -8.51
CA LYS A 172 2.61 4.93 -8.77
C LYS A 172 3.99 5.44 -9.23
N VAL A 173 4.04 6.27 -10.25
CA VAL A 173 5.26 6.86 -10.82
C VAL A 173 5.15 8.38 -10.93
N ASN A 174 6.28 9.07 -11.09
CA ASN A 174 6.29 10.50 -11.40
C ASN A 174 5.86 10.67 -12.87
N PRO A 175 4.88 11.54 -13.19
CA PRO A 175 4.48 11.80 -14.58
C PRO A 175 5.63 12.15 -15.52
N GLN A 176 6.72 12.74 -15.00
CA GLN A 176 7.91 13.08 -15.78
C GLN A 176 8.71 11.85 -16.27
N ASP A 177 8.64 10.74 -15.53
CA ASP A 177 9.37 9.51 -15.87
C ASP A 177 8.52 8.56 -16.75
N MET A 178 7.24 8.89 -16.96
CA MET A 178 6.26 8.00 -17.61
C MET A 178 6.71 7.57 -19.00
N GLU A 179 7.15 8.51 -19.84
CA GLU A 179 7.56 8.23 -21.21
C GLU A 179 8.75 7.27 -21.27
N ILE A 180 9.76 7.48 -20.42
CA ILE A 180 10.95 6.64 -20.33
C ILE A 180 10.59 5.24 -19.80
N LEU A 181 9.70 5.15 -18.81
CA LEU A 181 9.28 3.88 -18.24
C LEU A 181 8.49 3.03 -19.25
N LEU A 182 7.61 3.64 -20.04
CA LEU A 182 6.81 2.93 -21.04
C LEU A 182 7.62 2.46 -22.26
N GLN A 183 8.86 2.92 -22.41
CA GLN A 183 9.79 2.39 -23.41
C GLN A 183 10.51 1.11 -22.94
N LYS A 184 10.45 0.79 -21.65
CA LYS A 184 11.05 -0.44 -21.12
C LYS A 184 10.14 -1.63 -21.36
N GLU A 185 10.71 -2.70 -21.89
CA GLU A 185 10.05 -4.00 -22.00
C GLU A 185 9.59 -4.47 -20.61
N GLY A 186 8.39 -5.06 -20.52
CA GLY A 186 7.78 -5.49 -19.27
C GLY A 186 7.04 -4.39 -18.49
N ILE A 187 7.09 -3.13 -18.92
CA ILE A 187 6.30 -2.02 -18.35
C ILE A 187 5.23 -1.56 -19.36
N TYR A 188 3.99 -1.47 -18.89
CA TYR A 188 2.82 -1.14 -19.68
C TYR A 188 2.02 0.02 -19.08
N PRO A 189 1.17 0.69 -19.88
CA PRO A 189 0.17 1.62 -19.34
C PRO A 189 -0.69 0.92 -18.28
N SER A 190 -1.03 1.65 -17.20
CA SER A 190 -1.69 1.01 -16.07
C SER A 190 -3.04 0.39 -16.42
N TYR A 191 -3.24 -0.85 -15.99
CA TYR A 191 -4.54 -1.51 -15.91
C TYR A 191 -5.24 -1.15 -14.59
N HIS A 192 -6.55 -0.90 -14.60
CA HIS A 192 -7.40 -0.38 -13.49
C HIS A 192 -7.06 1.01 -12.91
N MET A 193 -5.80 1.44 -12.90
CA MET A 193 -5.35 2.69 -12.28
C MET A 193 -5.25 3.85 -13.29
N SER A 194 -4.90 5.04 -12.80
CA SER A 194 -4.72 6.22 -13.65
C SER A 194 -3.45 6.12 -14.49
N LYS A 195 -3.60 6.02 -15.81
CA LYS A 195 -2.49 6.00 -16.79
C LYS A 195 -1.59 7.23 -16.78
N LYS A 196 -1.96 8.30 -16.07
CA LYS A 196 -1.15 9.52 -15.90
C LYS A 196 -0.15 9.43 -14.76
N THR A 197 -0.36 8.52 -13.81
CA THR A 197 0.42 8.46 -12.56
C THR A 197 0.75 7.04 -12.12
N TRP A 198 0.33 6.01 -12.87
CA TRP A 198 0.58 4.61 -12.57
C TRP A 198 1.03 3.89 -13.84
N VAL A 199 1.80 2.82 -13.63
CA VAL A 199 2.18 1.85 -14.66
C VAL A 199 1.89 0.43 -14.16
N SER A 200 1.76 -0.50 -15.09
CA SER A 200 1.64 -1.94 -14.84
C SER A 200 2.94 -2.62 -15.22
N ILE A 201 3.53 -3.39 -14.31
CA ILE A 201 4.76 -4.15 -14.54
C ILE A 201 4.41 -5.63 -14.52
N VAL A 202 4.80 -6.38 -15.55
CA VAL A 202 4.64 -7.83 -15.58
C VAL A 202 5.77 -8.49 -14.77
N LEU A 203 5.42 -9.42 -13.88
CA LEU A 203 6.37 -10.10 -12.98
C LEU A 203 6.81 -11.45 -13.55
N ASP A 204 7.52 -11.43 -14.68
CA ASP A 204 8.00 -12.60 -15.44
C ASP A 204 9.53 -12.70 -15.54
N ASN A 205 10.26 -11.89 -14.76
CA ASN A 205 11.71 -11.70 -14.80
C ASN A 205 12.26 -10.92 -16.01
N THR A 206 11.42 -10.28 -16.83
CA THR A 206 11.87 -9.31 -17.85
C THR A 206 12.62 -8.15 -17.20
N LEU A 207 12.08 -7.60 -16.11
CA LEU A 207 12.80 -6.67 -15.23
C LEU A 207 13.44 -7.41 -14.07
N SER A 208 14.64 -6.96 -13.69
CA SER A 208 15.33 -7.51 -12.52
C SER A 208 14.61 -7.18 -11.21
N ASP A 209 14.74 -8.06 -10.22
CA ASP A 209 14.17 -7.84 -8.87
C ASP A 209 14.66 -6.51 -8.25
N ILE A 210 15.90 -6.11 -8.55
CA ILE A 210 16.50 -4.86 -8.07
C ILE A 210 15.78 -3.64 -8.68
N GLU A 211 15.53 -3.65 -9.99
CA GLU A 211 14.83 -2.57 -10.68
C GLU A 211 13.38 -2.45 -10.21
N ILE A 212 12.67 -3.59 -10.13
CA ILE A 212 11.29 -3.61 -9.65
C ILE A 212 11.23 -3.09 -8.22
N PHE A 213 12.12 -3.54 -7.33
CA PHE A 213 12.13 -3.09 -5.95
C PHE A 213 12.48 -1.60 -5.81
N LYS A 214 13.36 -1.06 -6.67
CA LYS A 214 13.63 0.37 -6.74
C LYS A 214 12.37 1.15 -7.13
N LEU A 215 11.64 0.70 -8.15
CA LEU A 215 10.40 1.33 -8.59
C LEU A 215 9.31 1.29 -7.51
N VAL A 216 9.19 0.18 -6.78
CA VAL A 216 8.30 0.06 -5.61
C VAL A 216 8.71 1.04 -4.50
N SER A 217 10.00 1.13 -4.20
CA SER A 217 10.54 2.06 -3.20
C SER A 217 10.27 3.51 -3.57
N ASP A 218 10.45 3.86 -4.84
CA ASP A 218 10.19 5.21 -5.35
C ASP A 218 8.69 5.51 -5.40
N SER A 219 7.85 4.52 -5.69
CA SER A 219 6.40 4.64 -5.56
C SER A 219 5.97 4.91 -4.12
N ARG A 220 6.53 4.14 -3.17
CA ARG A 220 6.29 4.33 -1.73
C ARG A 220 6.73 5.72 -1.29
N LYS A 221 7.90 6.20 -1.75
CA LYS A 221 8.37 7.58 -1.57
C LYS A 221 7.39 8.59 -2.16
N LEU A 222 6.91 8.43 -3.39
CA LEU A 222 5.94 9.35 -3.99
C LEU A 222 4.64 9.43 -3.19
N VAL A 223 4.17 8.33 -2.64
CA VAL A 223 2.93 8.28 -1.86
C VAL A 223 3.13 8.79 -0.44
N SER A 224 4.28 8.51 0.17
CA SER A 224 4.69 9.00 1.49
C SER A 224 5.17 10.46 1.49
N HIS A 225 5.68 10.98 0.37
CA HIS A 225 6.06 12.38 0.10
C HIS A 225 4.97 13.18 -0.61
N ASN A 226 3.82 12.56 -0.95
CA ASN A 226 2.54 13.27 -1.16
C ASN A 226 1.92 13.76 0.17
N LYS A 227 2.78 13.87 1.16
CA LYS A 227 2.80 14.72 2.35
C LYS A 227 3.87 15.78 2.02
N LYS A 228 3.55 17.06 1.78
CA LYS A 228 3.44 18.00 2.92
C LYS A 228 3.30 17.21 4.21
N SER A 229 4.44 16.84 4.79
CA SER A 229 4.48 15.98 5.95
C SER A 229 3.69 16.62 7.09
N ASN A 230 2.93 15.79 7.78
CA ASN A 230 2.63 16.01 9.20
C ASN A 230 3.92 15.85 10.06
N SER A 231 5.11 16.14 9.52
CA SER A 231 6.34 16.26 10.31
C SER A 231 6.83 17.69 10.36
N GLU A 232 6.46 18.53 9.39
CA GLU A 232 6.67 19.97 9.49
C GLU A 232 5.33 20.67 9.65
N PRO A 233 5.18 21.50 10.70
CA PRO A 233 3.95 22.26 10.89
C PRO A 233 3.64 23.13 9.68
N GLU A 234 2.36 23.20 9.29
CA GLU A 234 1.91 24.16 8.29
C GLU A 234 1.81 25.56 8.89
N PHE A 235 1.95 26.57 8.02
CA PHE A 235 1.91 27.97 8.40
C PHE A 235 0.64 28.58 7.80
N TRP A 236 -0.24 29.02 8.69
CA TRP A 236 -1.54 29.57 8.36
C TRP A 236 -1.61 31.05 8.69
N ILE A 237 -2.44 31.77 7.96
CA ILE A 237 -2.85 33.14 8.28
C ILE A 237 -4.35 33.13 8.53
N ILE A 238 -4.78 33.69 9.66
CA ILE A 238 -6.19 33.90 9.99
C ILE A 238 -6.45 35.39 10.20
N PRO A 239 -7.56 35.95 9.68
CA PRO A 239 -7.93 37.33 9.94
C PRO A 239 -8.62 37.46 11.30
N ALA A 240 -8.27 38.50 12.04
CA ALA A 240 -8.93 38.95 13.25
C ALA A 240 -9.38 40.40 13.08
N ASN A 241 -10.66 40.65 13.30
CA ASN A 241 -11.20 42.01 13.23
C ASN A 241 -11.28 42.59 14.65
N PRO A 242 -10.57 43.70 14.95
CA PRO A 242 -10.58 44.34 16.27
C PRO A 242 -11.98 44.69 16.80
N LYS A 243 -12.97 44.85 15.92
CA LYS A 243 -14.36 45.09 16.32
C LYS A 243 -15.03 43.89 17.02
N PHE A 244 -14.52 42.68 16.80
CA PHE A 244 -15.11 41.43 17.28
C PHE A 244 -14.18 40.58 18.15
N TYR A 245 -12.90 40.95 18.20
CA TYR A 245 -11.86 40.23 18.94
C TYR A 245 -10.92 41.25 19.57
N ASP A 246 -10.71 41.12 20.88
CA ASP A 246 -9.71 41.89 21.63
C ASP A 246 -8.57 40.95 22.02
N ILE A 247 -7.77 40.61 21.00
CA ILE A 247 -6.69 39.62 21.13
C ILE A 247 -5.57 40.13 22.04
N ASP A 248 -5.38 41.45 22.07
CA ASP A 248 -4.39 42.10 22.94
C ASP A 248 -4.74 41.87 24.42
N LYS A 249 -6.01 42.08 24.78
CA LYS A 249 -6.48 41.79 26.13
C LYS A 249 -6.42 40.30 26.44
N GLU A 250 -6.87 39.44 25.51
CA GLU A 250 -6.84 37.99 25.70
C GLU A 250 -5.41 37.47 25.96
N PHE A 251 -4.42 37.93 25.20
CA PHE A 251 -3.02 37.51 25.40
C PHE A 251 -2.33 38.20 26.57
N ALA A 252 -2.80 39.38 27.02
CA ALA A 252 -2.32 40.00 28.25
C ALA A 252 -2.75 39.20 29.50
N GLU A 253 -3.94 38.58 29.46
CA GLU A 253 -4.50 37.80 30.56
C GLU A 253 -4.11 36.31 30.49
N HIS A 254 -3.96 35.76 29.28
CA HIS A 254 -3.76 34.33 29.05
C HIS A 254 -2.71 34.04 27.96
N GLN A 255 -1.83 33.07 28.22
CA GLN A 255 -0.92 32.54 27.18
C GLN A 255 -1.63 31.65 26.14
N LEU A 256 -2.89 31.28 26.41
CA LEU A 256 -3.72 30.40 25.59
C LEU A 256 -5.03 31.11 25.25
N ILE A 257 -5.44 31.04 24.00
CA ILE A 257 -6.76 31.52 23.55
C ILE A 257 -7.48 30.44 22.75
N ASP A 258 -8.81 30.49 22.72
CA ASP A 258 -9.62 29.59 21.92
C ASP A 258 -10.11 30.30 20.66
N TRP A 259 -9.94 29.66 19.50
CA TRP A 259 -10.31 30.22 18.21
C TRP A 259 -11.31 29.35 17.47
N THR A 260 -12.16 29.95 16.64
CA THR A 260 -13.13 29.19 15.84
C THR A 260 -12.40 28.30 14.84
N GLN A 261 -12.66 27.00 14.88
CA GLN A 261 -11.96 26.05 14.03
C GLN A 261 -12.52 26.06 12.60
N LYS A 262 -11.72 26.56 11.64
CA LYS A 262 -12.06 26.60 10.22
C LYS A 262 -10.88 26.15 9.37
N GLY A 263 -11.15 25.36 8.33
CA GLY A 263 -10.12 24.82 7.44
C GLY A 263 -9.47 23.53 7.98
N LYS A 264 -8.34 23.13 7.37
CA LYS A 264 -7.60 21.90 7.69
C LYS A 264 -6.37 22.18 8.57
N ILE A 265 -6.47 23.13 9.50
CA ILE A 265 -5.38 23.52 10.42
C ILE A 265 -5.17 22.39 11.43
N ALA A 266 -4.01 21.74 11.50
CA ALA A 266 -3.75 20.59 12.37
C ALA A 266 -3.12 20.99 13.72
N VAL A 267 -3.17 20.10 14.71
CA VAL A 267 -2.35 20.23 15.95
C VAL A 267 -0.88 20.24 15.55
N GLY A 268 -0.10 21.15 16.13
CA GLY A 268 1.30 21.40 15.79
C GLY A 268 1.49 22.52 14.78
N ASP A 269 0.49 22.85 13.94
CA ASP A 269 0.59 23.94 12.96
C ASP A 269 0.81 25.30 13.63
N TYR A 270 1.44 26.21 12.88
CA TYR A 270 1.60 27.61 13.26
C TYR A 270 0.54 28.48 12.61
N VAL A 271 -0.09 29.33 13.42
CA VAL A 271 -1.17 30.22 13.03
C VAL A 271 -0.72 31.66 13.28
N PHE A 272 -0.63 32.43 12.21
CA PHE A 272 -0.33 33.86 12.23
C PHE A 272 -1.63 34.64 12.19
N ILE A 273 -1.83 35.49 13.18
CA ILE A 273 -3.04 36.30 13.31
C ILE A 273 -2.80 37.65 12.63
N TYR A 274 -3.53 37.87 11.54
CA TYR A 274 -3.58 39.12 10.80
C TYR A 274 -4.67 40.01 11.37
N ILE A 275 -4.30 41.12 12.00
CA ILE A 275 -5.26 42.11 12.47
C ILE A 275 -5.73 42.94 11.28
N THR A 276 -7.04 42.97 11.04
CA THR A 276 -7.61 43.75 9.93
C THR A 276 -7.57 45.25 10.21
N ALA A 277 -8.22 46.07 9.38
CA ALA A 277 -8.26 47.52 9.61
C ALA A 277 -8.71 47.88 11.05
N PRO A 278 -8.10 48.89 11.70
CA PRO A 278 -7.14 49.85 11.12
C PRO A 278 -5.68 49.36 11.04
N ILE A 279 -5.31 48.31 11.78
CA ILE A 279 -3.91 47.88 11.96
C ILE A 279 -3.31 47.28 10.68
N ARG A 280 -4.03 46.38 10.01
CA ARG A 280 -3.62 45.76 8.73
C ARG A 280 -2.21 45.13 8.76
N ALA A 281 -1.90 44.36 9.78
CA ALA A 281 -0.59 43.71 9.97
C ALA A 281 -0.70 42.32 10.61
N LEU A 282 0.32 41.47 10.43
CA LEU A 282 0.49 40.28 11.28
C LEU A 282 1.03 40.71 12.65
N ARG A 283 0.30 40.35 13.72
CA ARG A 283 0.64 40.77 15.09
C ARG A 283 1.02 39.61 16.00
N TYR A 284 0.51 38.41 15.72
CA TYR A 284 0.76 37.24 16.57
C TYR A 284 1.14 36.03 15.74
N VAL A 285 2.03 35.20 16.28
CA VAL A 285 2.21 33.81 15.88
C VAL A 285 1.89 32.90 17.06
N CYS A 286 1.09 31.88 16.79
CA CYS A 286 0.64 30.91 17.76
C CYS A 286 0.89 29.49 17.26
N GLN A 287 1.01 28.53 18.18
CA GLN A 287 0.99 27.11 17.86
C GLN A 287 -0.36 26.50 18.25
N VAL A 288 -0.90 25.64 17.39
CA VAL A 288 -2.13 24.91 17.67
C VAL A 288 -1.82 23.75 18.60
N ILE A 289 -2.36 23.78 19.81
CA ILE A 289 -2.09 22.75 20.83
C ILE A 289 -3.23 21.74 20.97
N GLU A 290 -4.48 22.16 20.70
CA GLU A 290 -5.67 21.31 20.80
C GLU A 290 -6.67 21.64 19.69
N ARG A 291 -7.52 20.66 19.35
CA ARG A 291 -8.56 20.77 18.31
C ARG A 291 -9.84 20.05 18.72
N ASP A 292 -10.89 20.31 17.95
CA ASP A 292 -12.20 19.65 18.07
C ASP A 292 -12.87 19.88 19.44
N LEU A 293 -12.58 21.03 20.05
CA LEU A 293 -13.18 21.47 21.30
C LEU A 293 -14.64 21.85 21.07
N LYS A 294 -15.56 21.24 21.83
CA LYS A 294 -17.01 21.50 21.73
C LYS A 294 -17.43 22.81 22.37
N THR A 295 -16.69 23.24 23.39
CA THR A 295 -16.90 24.48 24.13
C THR A 295 -15.63 25.31 24.10
N SER A 296 -15.80 26.62 24.28
CA SER A 296 -14.69 27.55 24.43
C SER A 296 -14.57 27.95 25.90
N THR A 297 -13.34 28.06 26.38
CA THR A 297 -12.99 28.51 27.73
C THR A 297 -12.85 30.04 27.78
N TYR A 298 -12.32 30.63 26.70
CA TYR A 298 -11.94 32.05 26.65
C TYR A 298 -12.81 32.90 25.71
N LEU A 299 -13.49 32.25 24.76
CA LEU A 299 -14.38 32.91 23.80
C LEU A 299 -15.83 32.72 24.23
N GLY A 300 -16.63 33.80 24.25
CA GLY A 300 -18.08 33.69 24.44
C GLY A 300 -18.75 32.74 23.44
N ALA A 301 -19.92 32.22 23.79
CA ALA A 301 -20.64 31.25 22.96
C ALA A 301 -20.85 31.79 21.53
N ARG A 302 -20.42 31.03 20.53
CA ARG A 302 -20.63 31.33 19.11
C ARG A 302 -21.26 30.12 18.43
N ASP A 303 -22.05 30.38 17.40
CA ASP A 303 -22.60 29.32 16.55
C ASP A 303 -21.50 28.76 15.62
N VAL A 304 -20.68 27.85 16.16
CA VAL A 304 -19.58 27.19 15.44
C VAL A 304 -19.52 25.71 15.79
N LYS A 305 -19.08 24.89 14.83
CA LYS A 305 -19.01 23.42 15.00
C LYS A 305 -17.97 22.98 16.03
N ALA A 306 -16.85 23.69 16.13
CA ALA A 306 -15.74 23.36 17.02
C ALA A 306 -14.80 24.57 17.20
N TYR A 307 -14.02 24.52 18.28
CA TYR A 307 -12.92 25.43 18.58
C TYR A 307 -11.57 24.69 18.49
N MET A 308 -10.51 25.47 18.32
CA MET A 308 -9.13 25.05 18.46
C MET A 308 -8.42 25.93 19.49
N ARG A 309 -7.45 25.39 20.21
CA ARG A 309 -6.68 26.15 21.20
C ARG A 309 -5.33 26.57 20.65
N LEU A 310 -5.04 27.85 20.78
CA LEU A 310 -3.82 28.49 20.29
C LEU A 310 -2.96 28.90 21.48
N LYS A 311 -1.70 28.49 21.46
CA LYS A 311 -0.67 28.95 22.40
C LYS A 311 0.14 30.06 21.76
N LEU A 312 0.26 31.21 22.42
CA LEU A 312 1.10 32.30 21.94
C LEU A 312 2.56 31.85 21.86
N ILE A 313 3.21 32.15 20.73
CA ILE A 313 4.65 31.94 20.54
C ILE A 313 5.37 33.29 20.55
N ARG A 314 4.87 34.26 19.80
CA ARG A 314 5.48 35.60 19.70
C ARG A 314 4.47 36.64 19.25
N GLN A 315 4.69 37.88 19.71
CA GLN A 315 4.01 39.08 19.27
C GLN A 315 4.96 39.96 18.44
N PHE A 316 4.44 40.62 17.41
CA PHE A 316 5.15 41.52 16.53
C PHE A 316 4.59 42.94 16.65
N GLU A 317 5.45 43.94 16.43
CA GLU A 317 5.03 45.33 16.25
C GLU A 317 4.25 45.49 14.94
N ASP A 318 3.26 46.37 14.92
CA ASP A 318 2.37 46.59 13.76
C ASP A 318 3.12 47.00 12.48
N SER A 319 4.31 47.59 12.62
CA SER A 319 5.19 48.00 11.52
C SER A 319 6.06 46.87 10.96
N THR A 320 6.18 45.73 11.66
CA THR A 320 7.11 44.65 11.28
C THR A 320 6.62 43.90 10.04
N TYR A 321 5.34 43.53 10.01
CA TYR A 321 4.74 42.74 8.94
C TYR A 321 3.40 43.33 8.46
N PRO A 322 3.43 44.54 7.89
CA PRO A 322 2.25 45.22 7.38
C PRO A 322 1.71 44.53 6.12
N VAL A 323 0.49 44.90 5.71
CA VAL A 323 -0.15 44.39 4.49
C VAL A 323 0.71 44.54 3.23
N ALA A 324 1.57 45.55 3.14
CA ALA A 324 2.49 45.74 2.03
C ALA A 324 3.52 44.59 1.95
N PHE A 325 4.12 44.23 3.09
CA PHE A 325 5.03 43.09 3.21
C PHE A 325 4.34 41.78 2.79
N LEU A 326 3.09 41.57 3.23
CA LEU A 326 2.32 40.40 2.83
C LEU A 326 2.06 40.36 1.32
N ALA A 327 1.75 41.50 0.71
CA ALA A 327 1.51 41.60 -0.72
C ALA A 327 2.75 41.29 -1.55
N GLU A 328 3.93 41.78 -1.13
CA GLU A 328 5.23 41.45 -1.73
C GLU A 328 5.53 39.95 -1.69
N HIS A 329 5.10 39.28 -0.62
CA HIS A 329 5.26 37.82 -0.45
C HIS A 329 4.05 37.01 -0.97
N GLY A 330 3.23 37.58 -1.88
CA GLY A 330 2.17 36.86 -2.59
C GLY A 330 0.84 36.70 -1.83
N VAL A 331 0.65 37.44 -0.74
CA VAL A 331 -0.58 37.45 0.07
C VAL A 331 -1.30 38.80 -0.12
N LYS A 332 -2.10 38.90 -1.20
CA LYS A 332 -2.83 40.15 -1.54
C LYS A 332 -4.01 40.46 -0.64
N THR A 333 -4.76 39.44 -0.19
CA THR A 333 -5.91 39.60 0.72
C THR A 333 -5.98 38.45 1.72
N VAL A 334 -6.53 38.75 2.91
CA VAL A 334 -6.79 37.77 3.98
C VAL A 334 -8.27 37.88 4.37
N ARG A 335 -9.12 37.08 3.72
CA ARG A 335 -10.58 37.06 3.95
C ARG A 335 -11.05 35.88 4.81
N GLY A 336 -10.16 34.94 5.08
CA GLY A 336 -10.40 33.76 5.88
C GLY A 336 -9.10 32.99 6.09
N PRO A 337 -9.15 31.85 6.81
CA PRO A 337 -8.00 30.99 7.02
C PRO A 337 -7.37 30.59 5.69
N ARG A 338 -6.07 30.85 5.54
CA ARG A 338 -5.32 30.51 4.33
C ARG A 338 -3.92 30.05 4.67
N ARG A 339 -3.36 29.21 3.81
CA ARG A 339 -1.95 28.82 3.90
C ARG A 339 -1.06 29.97 3.43
N MET A 340 0.11 30.09 4.03
CA MET A 340 1.18 30.95 3.52
C MET A 340 1.68 30.45 2.16
N THR A 341 2.17 31.39 1.35
CA THR A 341 2.96 31.11 0.15
C THR A 341 4.31 30.49 0.54
N LYS A 342 5.04 29.90 -0.41
CA LYS A 342 6.33 29.28 -0.11
C LYS A 342 7.34 30.32 0.37
N GLU A 343 7.31 31.49 -0.26
CA GLU A 343 8.19 32.63 -0.02
C GLU A 343 7.95 33.19 1.38
N LEU A 344 6.68 33.43 1.75
CA LEU A 344 6.34 33.93 3.08
C LEU A 344 6.69 32.94 4.18
N ARG A 345 6.48 31.63 3.95
CA ARG A 345 6.83 30.58 4.93
C ARG A 345 8.33 30.57 5.24
N GLN A 346 9.20 30.77 4.26
CA GLN A 346 10.65 30.77 4.47
C GLN A 346 11.10 31.91 5.39
N VAL A 347 10.48 33.08 5.26
CA VAL A 347 10.77 34.23 6.12
C VAL A 347 10.19 34.00 7.52
N MET A 348 8.94 33.56 7.59
CA MET A 348 8.22 33.38 8.86
C MET A 348 8.67 32.18 9.68
N ALA A 349 9.28 31.16 9.08
CA ALA A 349 9.83 30.04 9.82
C ALA A 349 11.00 30.47 10.73
N LYS A 350 11.78 31.47 10.32
CA LYS A 350 12.91 31.98 11.10
C LYS A 350 12.45 32.65 12.39
N THR A 351 11.30 33.34 12.35
CA THR A 351 10.75 34.08 13.49
C THR A 351 10.18 33.19 14.60
N ILE A 352 10.18 31.86 14.41
CA ILE A 352 9.74 30.86 15.38
C ILE A 352 10.94 30.13 16.02
N LEU A 353 12.06 30.04 15.31
CA LEU A 353 13.27 29.33 15.75
C LEU A 353 14.26 30.23 16.52
N GLU A 354 14.25 31.53 16.22
CA GLU A 354 14.81 32.60 17.05
C GLU A 354 13.80 32.95 18.13
#